data_AF-A0AAE8L2Z0-F1
#
_entry.id   AF-A0AAE8L2Z0-F1
#
_cell.length_a   1.000
_cell.length_b   1.000
_cell.length_c   1.000
_cell.angle_alpha   90.00
_cell.angle_beta   90.00
_cell.angle_gamma   90.00
#
_symmetry.space_group_name_H-M   'P 1'
#
loop_
_entity.id
_entity.type
_entity.pdbx_description
1 polymer ?
#
loop_
_entity_poly.entity_id
_entity_poly.type
_entity_poly.pdbx_seq_one_letter_code
_entity_poly.pdbx_strand_id
1 'polypeptide(L)' 'MLTIKPITEEFAICQVEDYSQVNMENPFVFTGATDEEKSLVCPIALIPENALTVDKHWSAYNTDYILTKTADFKERCKC' A
#
# COMPACT_ATOMS: atom_id res chain seq x y z
N MET A 1 16.48 -15.54 -5.78
CA MET A 1 15.10 -15.98 -5.47
C MET A 1 14.36 -14.87 -4.78
N LEU A 2 13.15 -14.56 -5.26
CA LEU A 2 12.25 -13.58 -4.66
C LEU A 2 11.43 -14.28 -3.57
N THR A 3 11.60 -13.86 -2.31
CA THR A 3 10.80 -14.36 -1.19
C THR A 3 9.52 -13.53 -1.10
N ILE A 4 8.38 -14.22 -1.05
CA ILE A 4 7.07 -13.62 -0.78
C ILE A 4 6.71 -13.93 0.66
N LYS A 5 6.40 -12.90 1.44
CA LYS A 5 5.98 -12.99 2.84
C LYS A 5 4.53 -12.51 2.95
N PRO A 6 3.55 -13.39 3.18
CA PRO A 6 2.15 -12.98 3.29
C PRO A 6 1.97 -12.04 4.48
N ILE A 7 1.07 -11.08 4.33
CA ILE A 7 0.58 -10.21 5.40
C ILE A 7 -0.82 -10.72 5.75
N THR A 8 -1.07 -10.96 7.04
CA THR A 8 -2.31 -11.62 7.50
C THR A 8 -3.49 -10.68 7.62
N GLU A 9 -3.21 -9.39 7.72
CA GLU A 9 -4.18 -8.32 7.81
C GLU A 9 -4.94 -8.15 6.48
N GLU A 10 -6.23 -7.80 6.58
CA GLU A 10 -7.03 -7.41 5.44
C GLU A 10 -6.99 -5.90 5.22
N PHE A 11 -6.92 -5.52 3.96
CA PHE A 11 -6.74 -4.16 3.51
C PHE A 11 -7.98 -3.62 2.81
N ALA A 12 -8.03 -2.30 2.75
CA ALA A 12 -8.96 -1.55 1.93
C ALA A 12 -8.21 -0.54 1.06
N ILE A 13 -8.77 -0.31 -0.13
CA ILE A 13 -8.39 0.78 -1.03
C ILE A 13 -9.53 1.80 -0.96
N CYS A 14 -9.20 3.03 -0.59
CA CYS A 14 -10.16 4.10 -0.35
C CYS A 14 -9.82 5.31 -1.21
N GLN A 15 -10.84 5.95 -1.77
CA GLN A 15 -10.73 7.36 -2.15
C GLN A 15 -11.11 8.20 -0.93
N VAL A 16 -10.31 9.20 -0.57
CA VAL A 16 -10.55 10.08 0.58
C VAL A 16 -10.69 11.54 0.16
N GLU A 17 -11.45 12.33 0.91
CA GLU A 17 -11.56 13.78 0.67
C GLU A 17 -10.19 14.47 0.83
N ASP A 18 -9.48 14.14 1.90
CA ASP A 18 -8.10 14.52 2.17
C ASP A 18 -7.46 13.55 3.20
N TYR A 19 -6.18 13.74 3.47
CA TYR A 19 -5.41 12.87 4.37
C TYR A 19 -5.44 13.32 5.84
N SER A 20 -6.30 14.26 6.24
CA SER A 20 -6.32 14.81 7.62
C SER A 20 -6.64 13.76 8.69
N GLN A 21 -7.38 12.72 8.33
CA GLN A 21 -7.73 11.60 9.21
C GLN A 21 -6.79 10.39 9.07
N VAL A 22 -5.75 10.50 8.24
CA VAL A 22 -4.80 9.41 8.00
C VAL A 22 -3.56 9.59 8.87
N ASN A 23 -3.32 8.64 9.78
CA ASN A 23 -2.06 8.58 10.50
C ASN A 23 -1.00 7.86 9.67
N MET A 24 -0.07 8.61 9.09
CA MET A 24 1.02 8.10 8.25
C MET A 24 2.06 7.27 9.01
N GLU A 25 2.06 7.30 10.34
CA GLU A 25 2.94 6.47 11.18
C GLU A 25 2.41 5.05 11.37
N ASN A 26 1.16 4.78 10.95
CA ASN A 26 0.61 3.44 11.02
C ASN A 26 1.28 2.50 10.00
N PRO A 27 1.50 1.22 10.36
CA PRO A 27 2.09 0.27 9.43
C PRO A 27 1.15 0.02 8.24
N PHE A 28 1.76 -0.19 7.07
CA PHE A 28 1.07 -0.53 5.83
C PHE A 28 0.02 0.49 5.37
N VAL A 29 0.28 1.78 5.62
CA VAL A 29 -0.46 2.90 5.06
C VAL A 29 0.28 3.43 3.83
N PHE A 30 -0.42 3.52 2.70
CA PHE A 30 0.11 4.07 1.46
C PHE A 30 -0.86 5.10 0.89
N THR A 31 -0.33 6.20 0.38
CA THR A 31 -1.13 7.27 -0.23
C THR A 31 -0.66 7.53 -1.65
N GLY A 32 -1.60 7.76 -2.56
CA GLY A 32 -1.33 8.22 -3.92
C GLY A 32 -2.26 9.37 -4.26
N ALA A 33 -1.75 10.42 -4.91
CA ALA A 33 -2.53 11.58 -5.29
C ALA A 33 -2.35 11.87 -6.79
N THR A 34 -3.46 12.13 -7.46
CA THR A 34 -3.52 12.67 -8.82
C THR A 34 -4.28 14.00 -8.81
N ASP A 35 -4.51 14.59 -9.97
CA ASP A 35 -5.43 15.70 -10.15
C ASP A 35 -6.91 15.30 -10.02
N GLU A 36 -7.21 14.00 -10.12
CA GLU A 36 -8.57 13.46 -10.02
C GLU A 36 -8.92 12.97 -8.61
N GLU A 37 -7.97 12.41 -7.86
CA GLU A 37 -8.26 11.79 -6.56
C GLU A 37 -7.11 11.74 -5.57
N LYS A 38 -7.48 11.44 -4.32
CA LYS A 38 -6.57 11.04 -3.24
C LYS A 38 -6.90 9.61 -2.83
N SER A 39 -6.02 8.70 -3.24
CA SER A 39 -6.10 7.27 -2.93
C SER A 39 -5.35 6.95 -1.63
N LEU A 40 -5.92 6.04 -0.84
CA LEU A 40 -5.39 5.51 0.40
C LEU A 40 -5.50 3.98 0.38
N VAL A 41 -4.39 3.30 0.64
CA VAL A 41 -4.38 1.86 0.99
C VAL A 41 -4.07 1.75 2.48
N CYS A 42 -4.91 1.05 3.23
CA CYS A 42 -4.74 0.86 4.67
C CYS A 42 -5.39 -0.45 5.16
N PRO A 43 -5.02 -0.97 6.35
CA PRO A 43 -5.80 -2.00 7.03
C PRO A 43 -7.26 -1.58 7.20
N ILE A 44 -8.22 -2.52 7.09
CA ILE A 44 -9.67 -2.21 7.19
C ILE A 44 -10.01 -1.48 8.50
N ALA A 45 -9.33 -1.81 9.60
CA ALA A 45 -9.54 -1.17 10.90
C ALA A 45 -9.12 0.32 10.96
N LEU A 46 -8.41 0.80 9.94
CA LEU A 46 -7.86 2.16 9.85
C LEU A 46 -8.52 3.00 8.76
N ILE A 47 -9.62 2.53 8.17
CA ILE A 47 -10.40 3.31 7.19
C ILE A 47 -10.90 4.59 7.88
N PRO A 48 -10.59 5.78 7.34
CA PRO A 48 -11.03 7.04 7.93
C PRO A 48 -12.52 7.29 7.66
N GLU A 49 -13.15 8.14 8.48
CA GLU A 49 -14.56 8.49 8.33
C GLU A 49 -14.83 9.31 7.07
N ASN A 50 -13.83 10.07 6.59
CA ASN A 50 -13.91 10.87 5.36
C ASN A 50 -13.60 10.09 4.07
N ALA A 51 -13.65 8.75 4.11
CA ALA A 51 -13.56 7.94 2.90
C ALA A 51 -14.81 8.12 2.04
N LEU A 52 -14.62 8.52 0.77
CA LEU A 52 -15.68 8.74 -0.21
C LEU A 52 -16.12 7.42 -0.85
N THR A 53 -15.16 6.56 -1.16
CA THR A 53 -15.38 5.22 -1.69
C THR A 53 -14.42 4.26 -0.98
N VAL A 54 -14.87 3.01 -0.78
CA VAL A 54 -14.11 2.01 -0.04
C VAL A 54 -14.30 0.66 -0.71
N ASP A 55 -13.20 0.05 -1.14
CA ASP A 55 -13.13 -1.34 -1.58
C ASP A 55 -12.35 -2.18 -0.56
N LYS A 56 -12.94 -3.27 -0.06
CA LYS A 56 -12.47 -4.01 1.14
C LYS A 56 -12.07 -5.45 0.81
N HIS A 57 -11.38 -6.09 1.77
CA HIS A 57 -10.93 -7.50 1.75
C HIS A 57 -9.81 -7.76 0.75
N TRP A 58 -8.90 -6.79 0.62
CA TRP A 58 -7.66 -6.95 -0.12
C TRP A 58 -6.62 -7.71 0.73
N SER A 59 -5.90 -8.64 0.12
CA SER A 59 -4.77 -9.32 0.75
C SER A 59 -3.45 -8.76 0.21
N ALA A 60 -2.44 -8.64 1.08
CA ALA A 60 -1.13 -8.11 0.72
C ALA A 60 -0.01 -9.10 1.04
N TYR A 61 1.13 -8.93 0.37
CA TYR A 61 2.35 -9.66 0.66
C TYR A 61 3.55 -8.72 0.52
N ASN A 62 4.53 -8.87 1.40
CA ASN A 62 5.82 -8.23 1.25
C ASN A 62 6.70 -9.06 0.33
N THR A 63 7.38 -8.41 -0.60
CA THR A 63 8.50 -8.99 -1.31
C THR A 63 9.80 -8.43 -0.72
N ASP A 64 10.88 -9.21 -0.75
CA ASP A 64 12.19 -8.68 -0.31
C ASP A 64 12.71 -7.54 -1.20
N TYR A 65 12.08 -7.30 -2.38
CA TYR A 65 12.48 -6.28 -3.35
C TYR A 65 11.26 -5.77 -4.13
N ILE A 66 10.93 -4.48 -3.99
CA ILE A 66 10.00 -3.75 -4.88
C ILE A 66 10.79 -2.88 -5.85
N LEU A 67 11.86 -2.24 -5.35
CA LEU A 67 12.84 -1.48 -6.12
C LEU A 67 14.24 -1.94 -5.68
N THR A 68 15.13 -2.18 -6.63
CA THR A 68 16.55 -2.42 -6.36
C THR A 68 17.38 -1.32 -6.97
N LYS A 69 18.55 -1.02 -6.38
CA LYS A 69 19.49 -0.08 -6.98
C LYS A 69 19.85 -0.55 -8.39
N THR A 70 19.98 0.39 -9.31
CA THR A 70 20.34 0.10 -10.72
C THR A 70 21.62 -0.72 -10.83
N ALA A 71 22.60 -0.46 -9.96
CA ALA A 71 23.85 -1.22 -9.90
C ALA A 71 23.63 -2.72 -9.64
N ASP A 72 22.63 -3.06 -8.82
CA ASP A 72 22.36 -4.43 -8.39
C ASP A 72 21.27 -5.10 -9.25
N PHE A 73 20.62 -4.34 -10.15
CA PHE A 73 19.49 -4.82 -10.95
C PHE A 73 19.86 -6.01 -11.83
N LYS A 74 20.96 -5.91 -12.57
CA LYS A 74 21.39 -6.98 -13.50
C LYS A 74 21.75 -8.28 -12.79
N GLU A 75 22.25 -8.22 -11.56
CA GLU A 75 22.58 -9.41 -10.78
C GLU A 75 21.32 -10.08 -10.23
N ARG A 76 20.35 -9.28 -9.79
CA ARG A 76 19.10 -9.75 -9.20
C ARG A 76 18.08 -10.23 -10.24
N CYS A 77 18.17 -9.78 -11.49
CA CYS A 77 17.37 -10.27 -12.62
C CYS A 77 17.88 -11.57 -13.25
N LYS A 78 19.02 -12.12 -12.80
CA LYS A 78 19.47 -13.43 -13.26
C LYS A 78 18.60 -14.50 -12.61
N CYS A 79 17.78 -15.17 -13.43
CA CYS A 79 17.08 -16.40 -13.05
C CYS A 79 18.06 -17.48 -12.58
#